data_AF-A0A6A3QXJ8-F1
#
_entry.id   AF-A0A6A3QXJ8-F1
#
_cell.length_a   1.000
_cell.length_b   1.000
_cell.length_c   1.000
_cell.angle_alpha   90.00
_cell.angle_beta   90.00
_cell.angle_gamma   90.00
#
_symmetry.space_group_name_H-M   'P 1'
#
loop_
_entity.id
_entity.type
_entity.pdbx_description
1 polymer ?
#
loop_
_entity_poly.entity_id
_entity_poly.type
_entity_poly.pdbx_seq_one_letter_code
_entity_poly.pdbx_strand_id
1 'polypeptide(L)'
;MKLLSTAPIRRAVSEGDLNMVKWFHQNYFELCERDLLQLAVQNGHMDVTRWLFEHGYEINTSELVVAAAESNNVTLVRWLIENGRTLDASTAAMLAKNDDYVEAMWWVPEPERVQLVLEAMHDENRKLLWWLLMRTRFEEKISYIAISGAIDEAAASMREWLLDNIDDDEVCRWCFSESERCQVVKLRRRNPYHLPNGLAAIRFLCSYILVMHSTNITIAHLINTLL
;
A
#
# COMPACT_ATOMS: atom_id res chain seq x y z
N MET A 1 -23.15 35.00 1.31
CA MET A 1 -24.59 34.73 1.57
C MET A 1 -24.64 33.41 2.33
N LYS A 2 -25.27 33.32 3.51
CA LYS A 2 -25.34 32.03 4.24
C LYS A 2 -26.57 31.26 3.77
N LEU A 3 -26.40 30.01 3.32
CA LEU A 3 -27.54 29.12 3.15
C LEU A 3 -28.19 28.90 4.52
N LEU A 4 -29.51 28.83 4.56
CA LEU A 4 -30.27 28.45 5.76
C LEU A 4 -30.05 26.96 6.13
N SER A 5 -29.48 26.17 5.22
CA SER A 5 -29.14 24.76 5.41
C SER A 5 -27.97 24.38 4.49
N THR A 6 -27.08 23.53 4.96
CA THR A 6 -26.00 22.97 4.15
C THR A 6 -26.40 21.75 3.33
N ALA A 7 -27.65 21.28 3.47
CA ALA A 7 -28.17 20.13 2.73
C ALA A 7 -27.98 20.18 1.20
N PRO A 8 -28.10 21.33 0.52
CA PRO A 8 -27.84 21.41 -0.92
C PRO A 8 -26.38 21.14 -1.29
N ILE A 9 -25.43 21.64 -0.48
CA ILE A 9 -23.99 21.40 -0.68
C ILE A 9 -23.67 19.93 -0.43
N ARG A 10 -24.16 19.37 0.68
CA ARG A 10 -23.98 17.95 1.01
C ARG A 10 -24.51 17.04 -0.09
N ARG A 11 -25.68 17.37 -0.65
CA ARG A 11 -26.27 16.62 -1.76
C ARG A 11 -25.35 16.64 -2.99
N ALA A 12 -24.90 17.82 -3.41
CA ALA A 12 -23.97 17.95 -4.54
C ALA A 12 -22.69 17.12 -4.32
N VAL A 13 -22.14 17.14 -3.11
CA VAL A 13 -20.98 16.33 -2.74
C VAL A 13 -21.29 14.83 -2.78
N SER A 14 -22.41 14.39 -2.21
CA SER A 14 -22.80 12.97 -2.20
C SER A 14 -23.17 12.42 -3.58
N GLU A 15 -23.58 13.28 -4.50
CA GLU A 15 -23.92 12.93 -5.89
C GLU A 15 -22.70 13.01 -6.82
N GLY A 16 -21.58 13.56 -6.35
CA GLY A 16 -20.37 13.73 -7.16
C GLY A 16 -20.46 14.92 -8.14
N ASP A 17 -21.42 15.83 -7.95
CA ASP A 17 -21.62 16.98 -8.84
C ASP A 17 -20.59 18.09 -8.57
N LEU A 18 -19.39 17.89 -9.14
CA LEU A 18 -18.29 18.85 -9.04
C LEU A 18 -18.66 20.24 -9.57
N ASN A 19 -19.54 20.33 -10.58
CA ASN A 19 -19.93 21.62 -11.14
C ASN A 19 -20.76 22.42 -10.14
N MET A 20 -21.69 21.76 -9.45
CA MET A 20 -22.51 22.38 -8.41
C MET A 20 -21.66 22.73 -7.18
N VAL A 21 -20.70 21.88 -6.78
CA VAL A 21 -19.75 22.19 -5.70
C VAL A 21 -18.92 23.45 -6.04
N LYS A 22 -18.37 23.53 -7.26
CA LYS A 22 -17.65 24.72 -7.75
C LYS A 22 -18.56 25.96 -7.76
N TRP A 23 -19.81 25.81 -8.20
CA TRP A 23 -20.78 26.90 -8.20
C TRP A 23 -21.04 27.43 -6.79
N PHE A 24 -21.23 26.55 -5.80
CA PHE A 24 -21.39 26.97 -4.41
C PHE A 24 -20.17 27.72 -3.89
N HIS A 25 -18.97 27.22 -4.18
CA HIS A 25 -17.73 27.88 -3.78
C HIS A 25 -17.58 29.28 -4.40
N GLN A 26 -17.80 29.40 -5.72
CA GLN A 26 -17.70 30.68 -6.45
C GLN A 26 -18.71 31.72 -5.97
N ASN A 27 -19.87 31.29 -5.46
CA ASN A 27 -20.89 32.18 -4.90
C ASN A 27 -20.69 32.46 -3.40
N TYR A 28 -19.49 32.21 -2.87
CA TYR A 28 -19.10 32.50 -1.49
C TYR A 28 -20.01 31.83 -0.45
N PHE A 29 -20.50 30.62 -0.74
CA PHE A 29 -21.15 29.79 0.27
C PHE A 29 -20.09 29.13 1.16
N GLU A 30 -20.29 29.19 2.47
CA GLU A 30 -19.39 28.62 3.47
C GLU A 30 -19.37 27.08 3.36
N LEU A 31 -18.29 26.54 2.80
CA LEU A 31 -17.95 25.11 2.85
C LEU A 31 -17.15 24.86 4.15
N CYS A 32 -17.80 24.99 5.31
CA CYS A 32 -17.13 24.88 6.62
C CYS A 32 -17.22 23.48 7.23
N GLU A 33 -17.99 22.58 6.61
CA GLU A 33 -18.23 21.23 7.11
C GLU A 33 -17.04 20.33 6.82
N ARG A 34 -16.28 19.97 7.87
CA ARG A 34 -15.08 19.11 7.75
C ARG A 34 -15.37 17.72 7.20
N ASP A 35 -16.61 17.24 7.31
CA ASP A 35 -17.03 15.91 6.86
C ASP A 35 -17.43 15.86 5.37
N LEU A 36 -17.40 16.97 4.63
CA LEU A 36 -17.66 16.93 3.17
C LEU A 36 -16.65 16.06 2.43
N LEU A 37 -15.38 16.08 2.83
CA LEU A 37 -14.36 15.21 2.24
C LEU A 37 -14.69 13.73 2.49
N GLN A 38 -15.10 13.40 3.71
CA GLN A 38 -15.52 12.04 4.07
C GLN A 38 -16.74 11.59 3.27
N LEU A 39 -17.72 12.47 3.09
CA LEU A 39 -18.90 12.18 2.29
C LEU A 39 -18.56 11.92 0.82
N ALA A 40 -17.66 12.71 0.23
CA ALA A 40 -17.18 12.49 -1.14
C ALA A 40 -16.48 11.12 -1.26
N VAL A 41 -15.61 10.81 -0.29
CA VAL A 41 -14.83 9.57 -0.27
C VAL A 41 -15.72 8.34 -0.09
N GLN A 42 -16.67 8.36 0.86
CA GLN A 42 -17.62 7.27 1.09
C GLN A 42 -18.47 6.94 -0.14
N ASN A 43 -18.80 7.95 -0.95
CA ASN A 43 -19.55 7.77 -2.19
C ASN A 43 -18.64 7.51 -3.42
N GLY A 44 -17.32 7.43 -3.24
CA GLY A 44 -16.37 7.11 -4.30
C GLY A 44 -16.08 8.24 -5.30
N HIS A 45 -16.44 9.49 -4.97
CA HIS A 45 -16.39 10.63 -5.91
C HIS A 45 -15.01 11.29 -5.96
N MET A 46 -14.07 10.65 -6.66
CA MET A 46 -12.68 11.11 -6.83
C MET A 46 -12.53 12.59 -7.20
N ASP A 47 -13.32 13.07 -8.17
CA ASP A 47 -13.17 14.45 -8.67
C ASP A 47 -13.58 15.49 -7.63
N VAL A 48 -14.62 15.19 -6.83
CA VAL A 48 -15.03 16.03 -5.70
C VAL A 48 -14.02 15.94 -4.57
N THR A 49 -13.50 14.74 -4.26
CA THR A 49 -12.46 14.53 -3.25
C THR A 49 -11.20 15.36 -3.56
N ARG A 50 -10.70 15.29 -4.80
CA ARG A 50 -9.51 16.05 -5.23
C ARG A 50 -9.75 17.55 -5.12
N TRP A 51 -10.91 18.01 -5.59
CA TRP A 51 -11.27 19.42 -5.52
C TRP A 51 -11.34 19.92 -4.08
N LEU A 52 -11.98 19.18 -3.17
CA LEU A 52 -12.04 19.55 -1.74
C LEU A 52 -10.64 19.63 -1.14
N PHE A 53 -9.77 18.64 -1.41
CA PHE A 53 -8.39 18.65 -0.93
C PHE A 53 -7.59 19.87 -1.41
N GLU A 54 -7.69 20.22 -2.70
CA GLU A 54 -7.07 21.43 -3.27
C GLU A 54 -7.56 22.72 -2.61
N HIS A 55 -8.75 22.70 -2.00
CA HIS A 55 -9.34 23.85 -1.30
C HIS A 55 -9.15 23.78 0.23
N GLY A 56 -8.17 23.01 0.70
CA GLY A 56 -7.70 23.03 2.09
C GLY A 56 -8.39 22.04 3.02
N TYR A 57 -9.15 21.08 2.48
CA TYR A 57 -9.67 19.97 3.28
C TYR A 57 -8.55 18.96 3.57
N GLU A 58 -8.30 18.71 4.84
CA GLU A 58 -7.22 17.81 5.28
C GLU A 58 -7.65 16.35 5.21
N ILE A 59 -6.78 15.50 4.67
CA ILE A 59 -6.86 14.03 4.81
C ILE A 59 -6.20 13.68 6.14
N ASN A 60 -6.99 13.52 7.20
CA ASN A 60 -6.49 13.40 8.57
C ASN A 60 -6.83 12.07 9.26
N THR A 61 -7.64 11.20 8.64
CA THR A 61 -8.07 9.95 9.27
C THR A 61 -7.85 8.74 8.37
N SER A 62 -7.36 7.66 8.97
CA SER A 62 -7.37 6.32 8.37
C SER A 62 -8.79 5.86 8.02
N GLU A 63 -9.80 6.38 8.71
CA GLU A 63 -11.23 6.19 8.40
C GLU A 63 -11.58 6.55 6.95
N LEU A 64 -10.95 7.57 6.35
CA LEU A 64 -11.16 7.90 4.93
C LEU A 64 -10.67 6.78 4.02
N VAL A 65 -9.52 6.19 4.34
CA VAL A 65 -8.95 5.08 3.55
C VAL A 65 -9.81 3.83 3.70
N VAL A 66 -10.29 3.55 4.91
CA VAL A 66 -11.25 2.45 5.15
C VAL A 66 -12.52 2.66 4.33
N ALA A 67 -13.12 3.85 4.38
CA ALA A 67 -14.31 4.18 3.60
C ALA A 67 -14.09 4.03 2.09
N ALA A 68 -12.94 4.49 1.57
CA ALA A 68 -12.58 4.30 0.17
C ALA A 68 -12.45 2.80 -0.17
N ALA A 69 -11.88 2.01 0.74
CA ALA A 69 -11.70 0.58 0.55
C ALA A 69 -13.04 -0.20 0.54
N GLU A 70 -14.00 0.20 1.38
CA GLU A 70 -15.36 -0.34 1.40
C GLU A 70 -16.12 -0.08 0.09
N SER A 71 -15.83 1.05 -0.58
CA SER A 71 -16.38 1.36 -1.91
C SER A 71 -15.68 0.62 -3.07
N ASN A 72 -14.71 -0.25 -2.78
CA ASN A 72 -13.85 -0.96 -3.73
C ASN A 72 -13.12 -0.05 -4.74
N ASN A 73 -12.79 1.18 -4.34
CA ASN A 73 -12.19 2.19 -5.22
C ASN A 73 -10.68 2.26 -5.02
N VAL A 74 -9.95 1.35 -5.68
CA VAL A 74 -8.47 1.25 -5.64
C VAL A 74 -7.79 2.57 -5.98
N THR A 75 -8.30 3.28 -6.99
CA THR A 75 -7.75 4.57 -7.40
C THR A 75 -7.88 5.61 -6.29
N LEU A 76 -9.01 5.63 -5.58
CA LEU A 76 -9.25 6.53 -4.45
C LEU A 76 -8.41 6.17 -3.22
N VAL A 77 -8.30 4.88 -2.89
CA VAL A 77 -7.40 4.41 -1.82
C VAL A 77 -5.97 4.83 -2.11
N ARG A 78 -5.47 4.58 -3.33
CA ARG A 78 -4.11 4.98 -3.73
C ARG A 78 -3.89 6.49 -3.58
N TRP A 79 -4.82 7.28 -4.12
CA TRP A 79 -4.72 8.74 -4.07
C TRP A 79 -4.74 9.26 -2.63
N LEU A 80 -5.56 8.67 -1.75
CA LEU A 80 -5.62 9.04 -0.34
C LEU A 80 -4.32 8.71 0.40
N ILE A 81 -3.65 7.60 0.07
CA ILE A 81 -2.38 7.23 0.69
C ILE A 81 -1.25 8.15 0.22
N GLU A 82 -1.24 8.53 -1.07
CA GLU A 82 -0.23 9.43 -1.64
C GLU A 82 -0.34 10.87 -1.11
N ASN A 83 -1.56 11.34 -0.80
CA ASN A 83 -1.83 12.73 -0.40
C ASN A 83 -2.17 12.89 1.09
N GLY A 84 -2.41 11.78 1.80
CA GLY A 84 -2.78 11.75 3.20
C GLY A 84 -1.60 11.61 4.16
N ARG A 85 -1.91 11.58 5.45
CA ARG A 85 -0.96 11.18 6.49
C ARG A 85 -0.73 9.67 6.46
N THR A 86 0.44 9.26 6.96
CA THR A 86 0.92 7.88 7.10
C THR A 86 -0.19 6.91 7.53
N LEU A 87 -0.39 5.84 6.76
CA LEU A 87 -1.26 4.73 7.16
C LEU A 87 -0.73 4.12 8.45
N ASP A 88 -1.60 3.95 9.45
CA ASP A 88 -1.27 3.13 10.60
C ASP A 88 -1.25 1.64 10.20
N ALA A 89 -0.47 0.85 10.95
CA ALA A 89 -0.29 -0.56 10.66
C ALA A 89 -1.61 -1.35 10.62
N SER A 90 -2.58 -1.02 11.47
CA SER A 90 -3.86 -1.76 11.54
C SER A 90 -4.71 -1.54 10.29
N THR A 91 -4.76 -0.30 9.79
CA THR A 91 -5.44 0.03 8.53
C THR A 91 -4.73 -0.62 7.35
N ALA A 92 -3.40 -0.58 7.32
CA ALA A 92 -2.64 -1.21 6.25
C ALA A 92 -2.82 -2.75 6.24
N ALA A 93 -2.87 -3.39 7.39
CA ALA A 93 -3.10 -4.83 7.53
C ALA A 93 -4.49 -5.23 7.04
N MET A 94 -5.50 -4.40 7.33
CA MET A 94 -6.86 -4.59 6.82
C MET A 94 -6.88 -4.54 5.29
N LEU A 95 -6.27 -3.51 4.69
CA LEU A 95 -6.19 -3.36 3.23
C LEU A 95 -5.48 -4.54 2.58
N ALA A 96 -4.37 -4.98 3.16
CA ALA A 96 -3.54 -6.06 2.66
C ALA A 96 -4.24 -7.43 2.58
N LYS A 97 -5.42 -7.58 3.19
CA LYS A 97 -6.26 -8.78 3.04
C LYS A 97 -6.96 -8.86 1.68
N ASN A 98 -7.14 -7.72 1.01
CA ASN A 98 -7.67 -7.67 -0.34
C ASN A 98 -6.51 -7.47 -1.33
N ASP A 99 -6.45 -8.37 -2.31
CA ASP A 99 -5.42 -8.40 -3.36
C ASP A 99 -5.32 -7.09 -4.13
N ASP A 100 -6.45 -6.40 -4.30
CA ASP A 100 -6.53 -5.13 -5.02
C ASP A 100 -5.78 -3.99 -4.32
N TYR A 101 -5.49 -4.12 -3.03
CA TYR A 101 -4.78 -3.11 -2.24
C TYR A 101 -3.37 -3.54 -1.81
N VAL A 102 -2.89 -4.72 -2.19
CA VAL A 102 -1.54 -5.15 -1.78
C VAL A 102 -0.46 -4.21 -2.35
N GLU A 103 -0.66 -3.67 -3.55
CA GLU A 103 0.24 -2.66 -4.11
C GLU A 103 0.32 -1.40 -3.24
N ALA A 104 -0.75 -1.08 -2.51
CA ALA A 104 -0.83 0.08 -1.61
C ALA A 104 0.26 0.07 -0.53
N MET A 105 0.80 -1.11 -0.22
CA MET A 105 1.83 -1.28 0.80
C MET A 105 3.17 -0.64 0.42
N TRP A 106 3.41 -0.33 -0.86
CA TRP A 106 4.62 0.40 -1.29
C TRP A 106 4.68 1.80 -0.66
N TRP A 107 3.53 2.47 -0.52
CA TRP A 107 3.43 3.84 -0.02
C TRP A 107 3.32 3.92 1.52
N VAL A 108 3.24 2.78 2.21
CA VAL A 108 3.29 2.70 3.68
C VAL A 108 4.72 2.95 4.16
N PRO A 109 4.97 3.77 5.20
CA PRO A 109 6.32 4.01 5.70
C PRO A 109 6.95 2.73 6.27
N GLU A 110 8.28 2.70 6.31
CA GLU A 110 9.04 1.49 6.67
C GLU A 110 8.65 0.90 8.04
N PRO A 111 8.49 1.69 9.13
CA PRO A 111 8.12 1.13 10.43
C PRO A 111 6.79 0.37 10.41
N GLU A 112 5.78 0.90 9.73
CA GLU A 112 4.49 0.24 9.57
C GLU A 112 4.60 -0.97 8.65
N ARG A 113 5.44 -0.94 7.60
CA ARG A 113 5.72 -2.14 6.78
C ARG A 113 6.38 -3.26 7.58
N VAL A 114 7.29 -2.94 8.51
CA VAL A 114 7.89 -3.94 9.39
C VAL A 114 6.82 -4.58 10.26
N GLN A 115 5.93 -3.77 10.84
CA GLN A 115 4.81 -4.29 11.63
C GLN A 115 3.92 -5.24 10.81
N LEU A 116 3.63 -4.92 9.55
CA LEU A 116 2.90 -5.81 8.65
C LEU A 116 3.63 -7.11 8.34
N VAL A 117 4.96 -7.09 8.22
CA VAL A 117 5.77 -8.31 8.06
C VAL A 117 5.63 -9.21 9.29
N LEU A 118 5.70 -8.64 10.50
CA LEU A 118 5.53 -9.37 11.75
C LEU A 118 4.13 -9.99 11.87
N GLU A 119 3.09 -9.22 11.55
CA GLU A 119 1.70 -9.70 11.55
C GLU A 119 1.47 -10.80 10.49
N ALA A 120 2.01 -10.63 9.29
CA ALA A 120 1.91 -11.63 8.23
C ALA A 120 2.62 -12.94 8.61
N MET A 121 3.72 -12.89 9.37
CA MET A 121 4.38 -14.09 9.90
C MET A 121 3.52 -14.79 10.96
N HIS A 122 2.90 -14.04 11.87
CA HIS A 122 2.01 -14.57 12.89
C HIS A 122 0.76 -15.23 12.29
N ASP A 123 0.14 -14.57 11.30
CA ASP A 123 -1.10 -15.03 10.66
C ASP A 123 -0.86 -16.07 9.55
N GLU A 124 0.39 -16.49 9.33
CA GLU A 124 0.84 -17.29 8.20
C GLU A 124 0.39 -16.77 6.81
N ASN A 125 0.27 -15.44 6.66
CA ASN A 125 -0.09 -14.79 5.41
C ASN A 125 1.10 -14.72 4.45
N ARG A 126 1.41 -15.87 3.85
CA ARG A 126 2.53 -16.08 2.90
C ARG A 126 2.47 -15.13 1.71
N LYS A 127 1.28 -14.76 1.24
CA LYS A 127 1.11 -13.88 0.07
C LYS A 127 1.56 -12.45 0.39
N LEU A 128 1.06 -11.90 1.50
CA LEU A 128 1.47 -10.57 1.96
C LEU A 128 2.96 -10.55 2.32
N LEU A 129 3.43 -11.57 3.02
CA LEU A 129 4.83 -11.71 3.40
C LEU A 129 5.76 -11.77 2.18
N TRP A 130 5.41 -12.59 1.17
CA TRP A 130 6.13 -12.62 -0.11
C TRP A 130 6.16 -11.25 -0.76
N TRP A 131 5.00 -10.59 -0.85
CA TRP A 131 4.91 -9.30 -1.52
C TRP A 131 5.76 -8.25 -0.80
N LEU A 132 5.64 -8.11 0.52
CA LEU A 132 6.41 -7.13 1.29
C LEU A 132 7.91 -7.35 1.15
N LEU A 133 8.39 -8.58 1.32
CA LEU A 133 9.83 -8.87 1.25
C LEU A 133 10.39 -8.71 -0.16
N MET A 134 9.65 -9.10 -1.20
CA MET A 134 10.15 -9.10 -2.59
C MET A 134 9.90 -7.80 -3.34
N ARG A 135 8.92 -6.99 -2.91
CA ARG A 135 8.49 -5.78 -3.61
C ARG A 135 8.76 -4.50 -2.84
N THR A 136 9.22 -4.56 -1.59
CA THR A 136 9.56 -3.34 -0.82
C THR A 136 11.02 -3.37 -0.36
N ARG A 137 11.52 -2.22 0.07
CA ARG A 137 12.87 -2.07 0.63
C ARG A 137 12.78 -1.73 2.10
N PHE A 138 13.73 -2.27 2.87
CA PHE A 138 13.95 -1.94 4.27
C PHE A 138 15.36 -1.40 4.38
N GLU A 139 15.53 -0.15 4.79
CA GLU A 139 16.83 0.52 4.85
C GLU A 139 17.29 0.71 6.30
N GLU A 140 16.37 0.75 7.25
CA GLU A 140 16.69 0.97 8.65
C GLU A 140 17.22 -0.29 9.31
N LYS A 141 18.39 -0.19 9.97
CA LYS A 141 19.00 -1.31 10.70
C LYS A 141 18.05 -1.98 11.71
N ILE A 142 17.11 -1.22 12.29
CA ILE A 142 16.13 -1.73 13.25
C ILE A 142 15.15 -2.68 12.54
N SER A 143 14.72 -2.35 11.32
CA SER A 143 13.87 -3.20 10.47
C SER A 143 14.52 -4.54 10.19
N TYR A 144 15.81 -4.55 9.85
CA TYR A 144 16.58 -5.79 9.62
C TYR A 144 16.54 -6.70 10.85
N ILE A 145 16.87 -6.15 12.02
CA ILE A 145 16.94 -6.90 13.28
C ILE A 145 15.56 -7.44 13.66
N ALA A 146 14.51 -6.63 13.53
CA ALA A 146 13.15 -7.03 13.86
C ALA A 146 12.66 -8.18 12.97
N ILE A 147 12.84 -8.04 11.65
CA ILE A 147 12.41 -9.05 10.68
C ILE A 147 13.23 -10.33 10.82
N SER A 148 14.55 -10.25 10.94
CA SER A 148 15.40 -11.44 11.10
C SER A 148 15.09 -12.19 12.40
N GLY A 149 14.94 -11.47 13.51
CA GLY A 149 14.60 -12.07 14.80
C GLY A 149 13.23 -12.76 14.77
N ALA A 150 12.26 -12.17 14.08
CA ALA A 150 10.95 -12.79 13.93
C ALA A 150 10.97 -14.03 13.01
N ILE A 151 11.84 -14.06 12.00
CA ILE A 151 12.07 -15.26 11.17
C ILE A 151 12.73 -16.37 12.01
N ASP A 152 13.71 -16.04 12.84
CA ASP A 152 14.37 -16.99 13.75
C ASP A 152 13.37 -17.65 14.72
N GLU A 153 12.40 -16.88 15.20
CA GLU A 153 11.33 -17.32 16.11
C GLU A 153 10.15 -17.99 15.40
N ALA A 154 10.04 -17.87 14.07
CA ALA A 154 8.92 -18.39 13.31
C ALA A 154 8.83 -19.92 13.34
N ALA A 155 7.61 -20.42 13.09
CA ALA A 155 7.35 -21.85 12.93
C ALA A 155 8.25 -22.45 11.84
N ALA A 156 8.66 -23.72 12.01
CA ALA A 156 9.52 -24.41 11.06
C ALA A 156 8.92 -24.44 9.64
N SER A 157 7.60 -24.61 9.53
CA SER A 157 6.85 -24.55 8.27
C SER A 157 7.02 -23.20 7.54
N MET A 158 6.97 -22.09 8.27
CA MET A 158 7.13 -20.76 7.71
C MET A 158 8.58 -20.52 7.27
N ARG A 159 9.56 -20.93 8.10
CA ARG A 159 10.98 -20.85 7.74
C ARG A 159 11.30 -21.67 6.49
N GLU A 160 10.83 -22.92 6.41
CA GLU A 160 10.99 -23.75 5.21
C GLU A 160 10.39 -23.07 3.98
N TRP A 161 9.16 -22.54 4.09
CA TRP A 161 8.52 -21.83 3.00
C TRP A 161 9.30 -20.57 2.57
N LEU A 162 9.77 -19.77 3.52
CA LEU A 162 10.60 -18.58 3.26
C LEU A 162 11.88 -18.97 2.52
N LEU A 163 12.57 -20.01 2.98
CA LEU A 163 13.78 -20.51 2.34
C LEU A 163 13.52 -21.01 0.91
N ASP A 164 12.41 -21.71 0.68
CA ASP A 164 12.07 -22.24 -0.65
C ASP A 164 11.65 -21.15 -1.64
N ASN A 165 11.10 -20.03 -1.17
CA ASN A 165 10.49 -19.00 -2.03
C ASN A 165 11.29 -17.70 -2.13
N ILE A 166 12.25 -17.46 -1.21
CA ILE A 166 12.94 -16.18 -1.06
C ILE A 166 14.47 -16.29 -1.13
N ASP A 167 15.09 -17.43 -0.78
CA ASP A 167 16.55 -17.59 -0.67
C ASP A 167 17.34 -17.40 -1.98
N ASP A 168 16.69 -17.60 -3.13
CA ASP A 168 17.31 -17.41 -4.44
C ASP A 168 17.46 -15.93 -4.86
N ASP A 169 16.86 -14.98 -4.14
CA ASP A 169 16.92 -13.56 -4.46
C ASP A 169 18.00 -12.85 -3.65
N GLU A 170 18.97 -12.24 -4.33
CA GLU A 170 20.02 -11.43 -3.71
C GLU A 170 19.46 -10.33 -2.80
N VAL A 171 18.25 -9.84 -3.10
CA VAL A 171 17.58 -8.75 -2.39
C VAL A 171 17.12 -9.15 -1.00
N CYS A 172 16.81 -10.43 -0.74
CA CYS A 172 16.24 -10.88 0.54
C CYS A 172 17.20 -11.73 1.39
N ARG A 173 18.45 -11.88 0.95
CA ARG A 173 19.47 -12.62 1.72
C ARG A 173 19.78 -12.05 3.10
N TRP A 174 19.46 -10.77 3.30
CA TRP A 174 19.63 -10.09 4.58
C TRP A 174 18.68 -10.60 5.68
N CYS A 175 17.57 -11.24 5.30
CA CYS A 175 16.57 -11.74 6.24
C CYS A 175 17.05 -12.95 7.06
N PHE A 176 18.07 -13.68 6.59
CA PHE A 176 18.50 -14.95 7.17
C PHE A 176 19.92 -14.88 7.77
N SER A 177 20.09 -15.59 8.89
CA SER A 177 21.38 -15.76 9.54
C SER A 177 22.34 -16.64 8.72
N GLU A 178 23.66 -16.51 8.96
CA GLU A 178 24.70 -17.34 8.33
C GLU A 178 24.47 -18.85 8.51
N SER A 179 23.93 -19.24 9.68
CA SER A 179 23.60 -20.61 10.04
C SER A 179 22.42 -21.18 9.25
N GLU A 180 21.39 -20.38 8.98
CA GLU A 180 20.22 -20.81 8.21
C GLU A 180 20.56 -20.93 6.73
N ARG A 181 21.36 -20.00 6.20
CA ARG A 181 21.91 -20.09 4.83
C ARG A 181 22.64 -21.42 4.59
N CYS A 182 23.38 -21.91 5.58
CA CYS A 182 24.05 -23.21 5.51
C CYS A 182 23.10 -24.42 5.51
N GLN A 183 21.90 -24.30 6.08
CA GLN A 183 20.88 -25.35 6.04
C GLN A 183 20.21 -25.43 4.65
N VAL A 184 20.03 -24.30 3.97
CA VAL A 184 19.47 -24.26 2.61
C VAL A 184 20.33 -25.03 1.62
N VAL A 185 21.65 -24.84 1.68
CA VAL A 185 22.61 -25.59 0.85
C VAL A 185 22.50 -27.10 1.10
N LYS A 186 22.15 -27.53 2.30
CA LYS A 186 21.98 -28.94 2.66
C LYS A 186 20.62 -29.50 2.21
N LEU A 187 19.54 -28.71 2.28
CA LEU A 187 18.20 -29.10 1.85
C LEU A 187 18.08 -29.20 0.32
N ARG A 188 18.65 -28.25 -0.44
CA ARG A 188 18.73 -28.31 -1.91
C ARG A 188 19.45 -29.56 -2.42
N ARG A 189 20.44 -30.05 -1.68
CA ARG A 189 21.14 -31.33 -1.99
C ARG A 189 20.28 -32.57 -1.76
N ARG A 190 19.22 -32.48 -0.96
CA ARG A 190 18.31 -33.62 -0.68
C ARG A 190 17.17 -33.75 -1.69
N ASN A 191 16.81 -32.70 -2.44
CA ASN A 191 15.73 -32.78 -3.43
C ASN A 191 16.04 -31.99 -4.72
N PRO A 192 16.83 -32.56 -5.64
CA PRO A 192 17.26 -31.88 -6.88
C PRO A 192 16.14 -31.67 -7.93
N TYR A 193 14.90 -32.11 -7.66
CA TYR A 193 13.77 -32.01 -8.58
C TYR A 193 12.66 -31.06 -8.12
N HIS A 194 12.86 -30.30 -7.04
CA HIS A 194 11.91 -29.24 -6.70
C HIS A 194 12.12 -28.06 -7.67
N LEU A 195 11.49 -28.13 -8.84
CA LEU A 195 11.34 -26.95 -9.68
C LEU A 195 10.55 -25.90 -8.89
N PRO A 196 10.97 -24.62 -8.87
CA PRO A 196 10.17 -23.56 -8.29
C PRO A 196 8.84 -23.48 -9.03
N ASN A 197 7.74 -23.78 -8.33
CA ASN A 197 6.37 -23.68 -8.82
C ASN A 197 6.16 -22.30 -9.46
N GLY A 198 5.63 -22.23 -10.69
CA GLY A 198 4.95 -21.11 -11.38
C GLY A 198 5.55 -19.68 -11.37
N LEU A 199 6.05 -19.21 -10.24
CA LEU A 199 6.70 -17.94 -9.94
C LEU A 199 7.97 -17.69 -10.76
N ALA A 200 8.59 -18.74 -11.32
CA ALA A 200 9.71 -18.59 -12.26
C ALA A 200 9.30 -17.84 -13.55
N ALA A 201 8.02 -17.86 -13.94
CA ALA A 201 7.53 -17.08 -15.07
C ALA A 201 7.36 -15.58 -14.74
N ILE A 202 7.15 -15.24 -13.47
CA ILE A 202 7.04 -13.84 -13.00
C ILE A 202 8.42 -13.17 -12.89
N ARG A 203 9.50 -13.97 -12.75
CA ARG A 203 10.90 -13.49 -12.68
C ARG A 203 11.30 -12.57 -13.85
N PHE A 204 10.69 -12.72 -15.03
CA PHE A 204 11.01 -11.89 -16.20
C PHE A 204 10.36 -10.49 -16.18
N LEU A 205 9.29 -10.28 -15.41
CA LEU A 205 8.61 -8.99 -15.33
C LEU A 205 9.16 -8.11 -14.20
N CYS A 206 9.71 -8.69 -13.13
CA CYS A 206 10.31 -7.93 -12.02
C CYS A 206 11.58 -7.17 -12.42
N SER A 207 12.40 -7.73 -13.31
CA SER A 207 13.61 -7.08 -13.83
C SER A 207 13.31 -5.82 -14.64
N TYR A 208 12.11 -5.70 -15.23
CA TYR A 208 11.74 -4.49 -16.00
C TYR A 208 11.27 -3.34 -15.11
N ILE A 209 10.65 -3.61 -13.95
CA ILE A 209 10.19 -2.56 -13.02
C ILE A 209 11.36 -1.95 -12.23
N LEU A 210 12.36 -2.77 -11.87
CA LEU A 210 13.58 -2.28 -11.21
C LEU A 210 14.43 -1.36 -12.10
N VAL A 211 14.44 -1.58 -13.42
CA VAL A 211 15.19 -0.75 -14.37
C VAL A 211 14.54 0.62 -14.59
N MET A 212 13.21 0.71 -14.55
CA MET A 212 12.48 1.98 -14.77
C MET A 212 12.63 2.99 -13.62
N HIS A 213 12.98 2.55 -12.42
CA HIS A 213 13.05 3.41 -11.22
C HIS A 213 14.47 3.76 -10.74
N SER A 214 15.52 3.32 -11.44
CA SER A 214 16.91 3.75 -11.14
C SER A 214 17.25 5.13 -11.72
N THR A 215 16.45 5.61 -12.67
CA THR A 215 16.53 6.97 -13.19
C THR A 215 15.48 7.81 -12.47
N ASN A 216 15.95 8.77 -11.67
CA ASN A 216 15.21 9.71 -10.83
C ASN A 216 14.28 10.65 -11.65
N ILE A 217 13.39 10.08 -12.47
CA ILE A 217 12.39 10.78 -13.26
C ILE A 217 11.11 10.74 -12.44
N THR A 218 10.71 11.89 -11.91
CA THR A 218 9.40 12.04 -11.27
C THR A 218 8.31 11.60 -12.25
N ILE A 219 7.39 10.76 -11.80
CA ILE A 219 6.22 10.29 -12.57
C ILE A 219 5.44 11.49 -13.18
N ALA A 220 5.53 12.66 -12.56
CA ALA A 220 5.01 13.94 -13.06
C ALA A 220 5.55 14.37 -14.44
N HIS A 221 6.77 13.97 -14.82
CA HIS A 221 7.36 14.36 -16.11
C HIS A 221 6.88 13.47 -17.27
N LEU A 222 6.50 12.22 -17.01
CA LEU A 222 6.06 11.28 -18.07
C LEU A 222 4.60 11.47 -18.47
N ILE A 223 3.73 11.96 -17.58
CA ILE A 223 2.31 12.20 -17.90
C ILE A 223 2.15 13.37 -18.91
N ASN A 224 3.06 14.36 -18.89
CA ASN A 224 3.02 15.49 -19.82
C ASN A 224 3.60 15.21 -21.22
N THR A 225 4.18 14.03 -21.45
CA THR A 225 4.81 13.70 -22.75
C THR A 225 4.09 12.59 -23.52
N LEU A 226 2.96 12.10 -23.01
CA LEU A 226 2.11 11.09 -23.67
C LEU A 226 0.66 11.58 -23.87
N LEU A 227 0.52 12.88 -24.14
CA LEU A 227 -0.58 13.47 -24.92
C LEU A 227 -0.01 14.13 -26.17
#